data_AF-A0A956UPE7-F1
#
_entry.id   AF-A0A956UPE7-F1
#
_cell.length_a   1.000
_cell.length_b   1.000
_cell.length_c   1.000
_cell.angle_alpha   90.00
_cell.angle_beta   90.00
_cell.angle_gamma   90.00
#
_symmetry.space_group_name_H-M   'P 1'
#
loop_
_entity.id
_entity.type
_entity.pdbx_description
1 polymer ?
#
loop_
_entity_poly.entity_id
_entity_poly.type
_entity_poly.pdbx_seq_one_letter_code
_entity_poly.pdbx_strand_id
1 'polypeptide(L)'
;PWVRDDERRRLYRPMDRYFDERELHSAWSGISISNYHRPLGAYMDALLGEGLILERFLEPMPEDQSLREDPEVEDWFRIPEFLVMRWRKP
;
A
#
# COMPACT_ATOMS: atom_id res chain seq x y z
N PRO A 1 2.08 -2.97 -12.42
CA PRO A 1 1.49 -4.19 -13.02
C PRO A 1 2.19 -5.47 -12.52
N TRP A 2 1.45 -6.56 -12.35
CA TRP A 2 1.99 -7.85 -11.90
C TRP A 2 2.84 -8.52 -12.98
N VAL A 3 3.97 -9.09 -12.57
CA VAL A 3 4.72 -10.06 -13.39
C VAL A 3 3.96 -11.37 -13.35
N ARG A 4 3.84 -12.02 -14.51
CA ARG A 4 3.09 -13.27 -14.68
C ARG A 4 3.98 -14.33 -15.33
N ASP A 5 3.67 -15.60 -15.06
CA ASP A 5 4.29 -16.73 -15.76
C ASP A 5 3.63 -17.00 -17.13
N ASP A 6 4.11 -18.04 -17.81
CA ASP A 6 3.60 -18.47 -19.13
C ASP A 6 2.12 -18.90 -19.08
N GLU A 7 1.63 -19.32 -17.91
CA GLU A 7 0.24 -19.68 -17.64
C GLU A 7 -0.61 -18.47 -17.20
N ARG A 8 -0.05 -17.26 -17.27
CA ARG A 8 -0.66 -15.98 -16.85
C ARG A 8 -0.95 -15.86 -15.34
N ARG A 9 -0.43 -16.74 -14.50
CA ARG A 9 -0.55 -16.64 -13.04
C ARG A 9 0.31 -15.49 -12.53
N ARG A 10 -0.18 -14.74 -11.54
CA ARG A 10 0.56 -13.60 -10.96
C ARG A 10 1.69 -14.10 -10.08
N LEU A 11 2.94 -13.81 -10.44
CA LEU A 11 4.13 -14.23 -9.70
C LEU A 11 4.53 -13.24 -8.61
N TYR A 12 4.63 -11.95 -8.93
CA TYR A 12 4.97 -10.90 -7.97
C TYR A 12 4.69 -9.52 -8.58
N ARG A 13 4.64 -8.49 -7.73
CA ARG A 13 4.57 -7.09 -8.17
C ARG A 13 5.98 -6.50 -8.10
N PRO A 14 6.62 -6.16 -9.23
CA PRO A 14 7.93 -5.55 -9.22
C PRO A 14 7.82 -4.17 -8.57
N MET A 15 8.77 -3.88 -7.69
CA MET A 15 8.90 -2.59 -7.04
C MET A 15 10.32 -2.08 -7.26
N ASP A 16 10.42 -0.93 -7.89
CA ASP A 16 11.67 -0.23 -8.13
C ASP A 16 11.47 1.25 -7.83
N ARG A 17 12.58 1.96 -7.54
CA ARG A 17 12.59 3.38 -7.17
C ARG A 17 11.64 3.68 -6.01
N TYR A 18 11.58 2.80 -5.00
CA TYR A 18 10.68 2.96 -3.85
C TYR A 18 10.97 4.24 -3.06
N PHE A 19 12.22 4.67 -2.98
CA PHE A 19 12.59 5.88 -2.24
C PHE A 19 12.30 7.18 -2.99
N ASP A 20 11.92 7.11 -4.27
CA ASP A 20 11.64 8.30 -5.07
C ASP A 20 10.19 8.75 -4.84
N GLU A 21 10.02 9.90 -4.17
CA GLU A 21 8.70 10.54 -4.07
C GLU A 21 8.21 10.99 -5.44
N ARG A 22 6.95 10.65 -5.77
CA ARG A 22 6.38 10.94 -7.09
C ARG A 22 4.85 10.97 -7.09
N GLU A 23 4.30 11.76 -8.00
CA GLU A 23 2.88 11.68 -8.35
C GLU A 23 2.61 10.40 -9.15
N LEU A 24 1.52 9.72 -8.81
CA LEU A 24 0.98 8.56 -9.47
C LEU A 24 -0.46 8.90 -9.87
N HIS A 25 -0.74 8.88 -11.17
CA HIS A 25 -2.10 9.01 -11.65
C HIS A 25 -2.77 7.64 -11.69
N SER A 26 -3.96 7.55 -11.12
CA SER A 26 -4.83 6.39 -11.24
C SER A 26 -6.25 6.84 -11.57
N ALA A 27 -7.05 5.93 -12.09
CA ALA A 27 -8.48 6.13 -12.27
C ALA A 27 -9.22 5.11 -11.42
N TRP A 28 -10.20 5.56 -10.64
CA TRP A 28 -11.04 4.69 -9.84
C TRP A 28 -12.50 5.10 -10.00
N SER A 29 -13.36 4.18 -10.41
CA SER A 29 -14.79 4.43 -10.62
C SER A 29 -15.09 5.63 -11.54
N GLY A 30 -14.26 5.83 -12.57
CA GLY A 30 -14.38 6.96 -13.51
C GLY A 30 -13.82 8.29 -12.99
N ILE A 31 -13.28 8.32 -11.77
CA ILE A 31 -12.65 9.49 -11.16
C ILE A 31 -11.14 9.42 -11.40
N SER A 32 -10.57 10.50 -11.95
CA SER A 32 -9.12 10.66 -12.03
C SER A 32 -8.58 11.05 -10.66
N ILE A 33 -7.60 10.30 -10.17
CA ILE A 33 -6.99 10.45 -8.85
C ILE A 33 -5.49 10.68 -9.04
N SER A 34 -4.98 11.75 -8.45
CA SER A 34 -3.55 11.95 -8.26
C SER A 34 -3.15 11.49 -6.86
N ASN A 35 -2.43 10.38 -6.78
CA ASN A 35 -1.84 9.86 -5.56
C ASN A 35 -0.37 10.30 -5.49
N TYR A 36 0.19 10.44 -4.29
CA TYR A 36 1.58 10.82 -4.10
C TYR A 36 2.28 9.69 -3.35
N HIS A 37 3.12 8.95 -4.08
CA HIS A 37 3.96 7.93 -3.48
C HIS A 37 5.02 8.58 -2.61
N ARG A 38 5.14 8.10 -1.38
CA ARG A 38 6.26 8.40 -0.48
C ARG A 38 6.74 7.11 0.18
N PRO A 39 8.05 6.96 0.43
CA PRO A 39 8.54 5.85 1.22
C PRO A 39 8.01 5.96 2.66
N LEU A 40 7.86 4.82 3.35
CA LEU A 40 7.38 4.78 4.74
C LEU A 40 8.22 5.68 5.66
N GLY A 41 9.53 5.73 5.42
CA GLY A 41 10.46 6.61 6.15
C GLY A 41 10.04 8.08 6.09
N ALA A 42 9.60 8.59 4.93
CA ALA A 42 9.19 9.98 4.79
C ALA A 42 7.94 10.31 5.64
N TYR A 43 6.99 9.37 5.74
CA TYR A 43 5.83 9.54 6.63
C TYR A 43 6.25 9.54 8.11
N MET A 44 7.14 8.61 8.50
CA MET A 44 7.62 8.51 9.87
C MET A 44 8.42 9.75 10.28
N ASP A 45 9.36 10.19 9.44
CA ASP A 45 10.20 11.36 9.69
C ASP A 45 9.35 12.62 9.86
N ALA A 46 8.33 12.81 9.01
CA ALA A 46 7.43 13.96 9.12
C ALA A 46 6.63 13.93 10.43
N LEU A 47 6.04 12.79 10.80
CA LEU A 47 5.14 12.72 11.96
C LEU A 47 5.90 12.69 13.30
N LEU A 48 7.03 11.96 13.35
CA LEU A 48 7.91 11.96 14.52
C LEU A 48 8.64 13.30 14.68
N GLY A 49 9.01 13.95 13.57
CA GLY A 49 9.65 15.28 13.58
C GLY A 49 8.77 16.37 14.18
N GLU A 50 7.45 16.26 14.01
CA GLU A 50 6.45 17.13 14.65
C GLU A 50 6.15 16.74 16.11
N GLY A 51 6.87 15.76 16.66
CA GLY A 51 6.74 15.30 18.04
C GLY A 51 5.49 14.45 18.30
N LEU A 52 4.78 13.98 17.27
CA LEU A 52 3.67 13.04 17.47
C LEU A 52 4.21 11.69 17.94
N ILE A 53 3.39 11.01 18.75
CA ILE A 53 3.74 9.70 19.33
C ILE A 53 2.97 8.63 18.58
N LEU A 54 3.69 7.69 17.95
CA LEU A 54 3.10 6.52 17.31
C LEU A 54 2.57 5.56 18.37
N GLU A 55 1.26 5.34 18.39
CA GLU A 55 0.63 4.42 19.35
C GLU A 55 0.24 3.08 18.72
N ARG A 56 -0.02 3.06 17.41
CA ARG A 56 -0.37 1.84 16.68
C ARG A 56 0.02 1.96 15.22
N PHE A 57 0.59 0.88 14.68
CA PHE A 57 0.85 0.71 13.26
C PHE A 57 0.27 -0.64 12.83
N LEU A 58 -0.48 -0.66 11.73
CA LEU A 58 -1.11 -1.87 11.19
C LEU A 58 -0.95 -1.90 9.67
N GLU A 59 -0.65 -3.10 9.19
CA GLU A 59 -0.78 -3.50 7.79
C GLU A 59 -1.97 -4.47 7.72
N PRO A 60 -3.20 -3.97 7.58
CA PRO A 60 -4.38 -4.82 7.64
C PRO A 60 -4.39 -5.82 6.49
N MET A 61 -4.58 -7.10 6.82
CA MET A 61 -4.85 -8.17 5.87
C MET A 61 -6.37 -8.44 5.87
N PRO A 62 -6.96 -8.86 4.74
CA PRO A 62 -8.37 -9.25 4.74
C PRO A 62 -8.62 -10.40 5.74
N GLU A 63 -9.71 -10.30 6.51
CA GLU A 63 -10.07 -11.28 7.53
C GLU A 63 -10.67 -12.55 6.91
N ASP A 64 -11.58 -12.36 5.95
CA ASP A 64 -12.27 -13.44 5.26
C ASP A 64 -11.32 -14.15 4.28
N GLN A 65 -10.91 -15.37 4.62
CA GLN A 65 -10.00 -16.17 3.80
C GLN A 65 -10.63 -16.69 2.51
N SER A 66 -11.97 -16.75 2.42
CA SER A 66 -12.66 -17.17 1.20
C SER A 66 -12.41 -16.22 0.04
N LEU A 67 -12.08 -14.96 0.34
CA LEU A 67 -11.69 -13.96 -0.66
C LEU A 67 -10.43 -14.35 -1.45
N ARG A 68 -9.59 -15.26 -0.95
CA ARG A 68 -8.43 -15.78 -1.72
C ARG A 68 -8.84 -16.48 -3.01
N GLU A 69 -10.08 -16.98 -3.09
CA GLU A 69 -10.59 -17.64 -4.29
C GLU A 69 -10.94 -16.66 -5.41
N ASP A 70 -11.14 -15.38 -5.07
CA ASP A 70 -11.36 -14.32 -6.05
C ASP A 70 -10.01 -13.76 -6.53
N PRO A 71 -9.64 -13.99 -7.80
CA PRO A 71 -8.37 -13.52 -8.36
C PRO A 71 -8.24 -11.99 -8.41
N GLU A 72 -9.30 -11.22 -8.21
CA GLU A 72 -9.23 -9.76 -8.14
C GLU A 72 -8.74 -9.25 -6.79
N VAL A 73 -9.01 -9.98 -5.70
CA VAL A 73 -8.69 -9.58 -4.33
C VAL A 73 -7.59 -10.42 -3.68
N GLU A 74 -7.18 -11.53 -4.31
CA GLU A 74 -6.04 -12.36 -3.86
C GLU A 74 -4.77 -11.53 -3.61
N ASP A 75 -4.56 -10.47 -4.39
CA ASP A 75 -3.43 -9.55 -4.27
C ASP A 75 -3.31 -8.93 -2.87
N TRP A 76 -4.44 -8.67 -2.21
CA TRP A 76 -4.50 -8.04 -0.88
C TRP A 76 -3.93 -8.94 0.23
N PHE A 77 -3.76 -10.24 -0.04
CA PHE A 77 -3.13 -11.18 0.87
C PHE A 77 -1.61 -11.28 0.67
N ARG A 78 -1.06 -10.60 -0.33
CA ARG A 78 0.34 -10.75 -0.74
C ARG A 78 1.18 -9.52 -0.43
N ILE A 79 0.58 -8.34 -0.56
CA ILE A 79 1.22 -7.05 -0.35
C ILE A 79 0.20 -6.14 0.36
N PRO A 80 0.59 -5.38 1.39
CA PRO A 80 -0.33 -4.47 2.06
C PRO A 80 -0.80 -3.37 1.10
N GLU A 81 -2.11 -3.30 0.90
CA GLU A 81 -2.72 -2.19 0.14
C GLU A 81 -2.89 -0.94 1.00
N PHE A 82 -2.92 -1.10 2.34
CA PHE A 82 -3.13 -0.01 3.28
C PHE A 82 -2.11 -0.03 4.41
N LEU A 83 -1.76 1.16 4.88
CA LEU A 83 -1.04 1.38 6.13
C LEU A 83 -1.96 2.18 7.05
N VAL A 84 -2.25 1.66 8.24
CA VAL A 84 -3.09 2.33 9.23
C VAL A 84 -2.24 2.69 10.43
N MET A 85 -2.27 3.96 10.80
CA MET A 85 -1.43 4.48 11.89
C MET A 85 -2.26 5.33 12.84
N ARG A 86 -2.12 5.06 14.14
CA ARG A 86 -2.69 5.90 15.19
C ARG A 86 -1.57 6.72 15.81
N TRP A 87 -1.72 8.03 15.75
CA TRP A 87 -0.79 9.00 16.30
C TRP A 87 -1.47 9.82 17.38
N ARG A 88 -0.76 10.09 18.46
CA ARG A 88 -1.21 11.00 19.51
C ARG A 88 -0.36 12.26 19.47
N LYS A 89 -1.04 13.42 19.48
CA LYS A 89 -0.38 14.71 19.70
C LYS A 89 0.00 14.82 21.19
N PRO A 90 1.20 15.31 21.53
CA PRO A 90 1.63 15.51 22.92
C PRO A 90 0.62 16.26 23.78
#